data_AF-A0A932N8W3-F1
#
_entry.id   AF-A0A932N8W3-F1
#
_cell.length_a   1.000
_cell.length_b   1.000
_cell.length_c   1.000
_cell.angle_alpha   90.00
_cell.angle_beta   90.00
_cell.angle_gamma   90.00
#
_symmetry.space_group_name_H-M   'P 1'
#
loop_
_entity.id
_entity.type
_entity.pdbx_description
1 polymer ?
#
loop_
_entity_poly.entity_id
_entity_poly.type
_entity_poly.pdbx_seq_one_letter_code
_entity_poly.pdbx_strand_id
1 'polypeptide(L)'
;MKNPWIAGILNFFLMGAGTLYNGRRRALGIALTLGALALTYVELNLQTAAPALYPIMFGAVFLMNCFFAYDGFTEAKAISANK
;
A
#
# COMPACT_ATOMS: atom_id res chain seq x y z
N MET A 1 4.32 -19.69 8.64
CA MET A 1 5.25 -18.60 8.28
C MET A 1 4.53 -17.67 7.32
N LYS A 2 4.56 -16.35 7.53
CA LYS A 2 3.91 -15.40 6.61
C LYS A 2 4.85 -15.15 5.44
N ASN A 3 4.37 -15.35 4.22
CA ASN A 3 5.23 -15.25 3.04
C ASN A 3 5.53 -13.76 2.74
N PRO A 4 6.80 -13.31 2.77
CA PRO A 4 7.14 -11.92 2.53
C PRO A 4 6.69 -11.40 1.17
N TRP A 5 6.71 -12.26 0.15
CA TRP A 5 6.24 -11.90 -1.18
C TRP A 5 4.73 -11.61 -1.19
N ILE A 6 3.94 -12.40 -0.45
CA ILE A 6 2.50 -12.16 -0.33
C ILE A 6 2.25 -10.84 0.40
N ALA A 7 2.98 -10.54 1.48
CA ALA A 7 2.86 -9.28 2.20
C ALA A 7 3.20 -8.07 1.30
N GLY A 8 4.28 -8.15 0.52
CA GLY A 8 4.67 -7.10 -0.41
C GLY A 8 3.66 -6.90 -1.54
N ILE A 9 3.22 -7.98 -2.19
CA ILE A 9 2.22 -7.92 -3.28
C ILE A 9 0.90 -7.34 -2.76
N LEU A 10 0.44 -7.78 -1.60
CA LEU A 10 -0.78 -7.25 -0.99
C LEU A 10 -0.65 -5.75 -0.72
N ASN A 11 0.46 -5.27 -0.16
CA ASN A 11 0.66 -3.84 0.10
C ASN A 11 0.85 -3.00 -1.18
N PHE A 12 1.30 -3.60 -2.28
CA PHE A 12 1.43 -2.91 -3.56
C PHE A 12 0.06 -2.61 -4.18
N PHE A 13 -0.84 -3.59 -4.21
CA PHE A 13 -2.16 -3.43 -4.82
C PHE A 13 -3.19 -2.80 -3.88
N LEU A 14 -3.09 -3.10 -2.58
CA LEU A 14 -3.93 -2.53 -1.54
C LEU A 14 -3.02 -1.99 -0.44
N MET A 15 -2.77 -0.69 -0.45
CA MET A 15 -1.98 -0.01 0.58
C MET A 15 -2.50 -0.43 1.96
N GLY A 16 -1.68 -1.08 2.77
CA GLY A 16 -2.05 -1.53 4.11
C GLY A 16 -2.52 -2.98 4.25
N ALA A 17 -2.92 -3.67 3.16
CA ALA A 17 -3.37 -5.06 3.23
C ALA A 17 -2.24 -6.04 3.61
N GLY A 18 -1.02 -5.80 3.14
CA GLY A 18 0.19 -6.52 3.54
C GLY A 18 0.57 -6.26 5.01
N THR A 19 0.42 -5.01 5.46
CA THR A 19 0.66 -4.61 6.85
C THR A 19 -0.36 -5.27 7.81
N LEU A 20 -1.63 -5.34 7.38
CA LEU A 20 -2.69 -6.10 8.04
C LEU A 20 -2.40 -7.61 8.06
N TYR A 21 -1.98 -8.16 6.91
CA TYR A 21 -1.58 -9.56 6.78
C TYR A 21 -0.45 -9.90 7.76
N ASN A 22 0.58 -9.06 7.88
CA ASN A 22 1.65 -9.23 8.85
C ASN A 22 1.14 -9.18 10.30
N GLY A 23 0.17 -8.31 10.57
CA GLY A 23 -0.60 -8.31 11.82
C GLY A 23 0.10 -7.62 13.00
N ARG A 24 1.29 -7.06 12.78
CA ARG A 24 2.07 -6.30 13.78
C ARG A 24 1.54 -4.87 13.96
N ARG A 25 1.19 -4.19 12.87
CA ARG A 25 0.72 -2.79 12.84
C ARG A 25 -0.70 -2.70 12.27
N ARG A 26 -1.67 -3.39 12.89
CA ARG A 26 -3.04 -3.52 12.35
C ARG A 26 -3.76 -2.18 12.13
N ALA A 27 -3.67 -1.27 13.10
CA ALA A 27 -4.29 0.06 12.99
C ALA A 27 -3.73 0.85 11.81
N LEU A 28 -2.42 0.82 11.60
CA LEU A 28 -1.77 1.45 10.44
C LEU A 28 -2.24 0.80 9.13
N GLY A 29 -2.31 -0.53 9.07
CA GLY A 29 -2.83 -1.23 7.90
C GLY A 29 -4.26 -0.81 7.55
N ILE A 30 -5.15 -0.70 8.54
CA ILE A 30 -6.53 -0.23 8.32
C ILE A 30 -6.54 1.21 7.82
N ALA A 31 -5.78 2.10 8.47
CA ALA A 31 -5.72 3.52 8.08
C ALA A 31 -5.19 3.70 6.65
N LEU A 32 -4.16 2.93 6.26
CA LEU A 32 -3.63 2.95 4.89
C LEU A 32 -4.66 2.45 3.87
N THR A 33 -5.39 1.37 4.18
CA THR A 33 -6.44 0.86 3.28
C THR A 33 -7.58 1.86 3.10
N LEU A 34 -8.03 2.49 4.18
CA LEU A 34 -9.06 3.53 4.10
C LEU A 34 -8.54 4.78 3.35
N GLY A 35 -7.28 5.15 3.58
CA GLY A 35 -6.61 6.22 2.84
C GLY A 35 -6.56 5.94 1.34
N ALA A 36 -6.22 4.72 0.94
CA ALA A 36 -6.23 4.30 -0.46
C ALA A 36 -7.61 4.44 -1.10
N LEU A 37 -8.67 4.00 -0.42
CA LEU A 37 -10.05 4.13 -0.92
C LEU A 37 -10.45 5.59 -1.12
N ALA A 38 -10.12 6.46 -0.15
CA ALA A 38 -10.35 7.90 -0.26
C ALA A 38 -9.53 8.51 -1.42
N LEU A 39 -8.29 8.06 -1.61
CA LEU A 39 -7.43 8.56 -2.67
C LEU A 39 -7.91 8.13 -4.05
N THR A 40 -8.38 6.88 -4.21
CA THR A 40 -9.02 6.40 -5.45
C THR A 40 -10.27 7.21 -5.77
N TYR A 41 -11.07 7.57 -4.76
CA TYR A 41 -12.21 8.47 -4.98
C TYR A 41 -11.76 9.84 -5.52
N VAL A 42 -10.71 10.43 -4.96
CA VAL A 42 -10.15 11.70 -5.44
C VAL A 42 -9.55 11.56 -6.85
N GLU A 43 -8.83 10.48 -7.11
CA GLU A 43 -8.19 10.16 -8.40
C GLU A 43 -9.20 10.15 -9.56
N LEU A 44 -10.34 9.47 -9.37
CA LEU A 44 -11.41 9.40 -10.37
C LEU A 44 -12.03 10.77 -10.68
N ASN A 45 -12.14 11.64 -9.66
CA ASN A 45 -12.62 13.01 -9.85
C ASN A 45 -11.55 13.91 -10.49
N LEU A 46 -10.27 13.69 -10.19
CA LEU A 46 -9.17 14.46 -10.76
C LEU A 46 -9.00 14.19 -12.25
N GLN A 47 -9.28 12.97 -12.70
CA GLN A 47 -9.20 12.60 -14.11
C GLN A 47 -10.09 13.49 -15.00
N THR A 48 -11.25 13.91 -14.49
CA THR A 48 -12.18 14.78 -15.22
C THR A 48 -11.90 16.26 -14.98
N ALA A 49 -11.55 16.66 -13.75
CA ALA A 49 -11.35 18.06 -13.39
C ALA A 49 -9.99 18.64 -13.86
N ALA A 50 -8.93 17.83 -13.85
CA ALA A 50 -7.56 18.25 -14.18
C ALA A 50 -6.75 17.11 -14.83
N PRO A 51 -7.10 16.68 -16.06
CA PRO A 51 -6.50 15.51 -16.72
C PRO A 51 -4.98 15.59 -16.90
N ALA A 52 -4.42 16.80 -17.02
CA ALA A 52 -2.97 17.01 -17.12
C ALA A 52 -2.20 16.61 -15.84
N LEU A 53 -2.84 16.66 -14.67
CA LEU A 53 -2.22 16.29 -13.39
C LEU A 53 -2.35 14.79 -13.09
N TYR A 54 -3.26 14.09 -13.78
CA TYR A 54 -3.53 12.68 -13.55
C TYR A 54 -2.28 11.78 -13.69
N PRO A 55 -1.43 11.91 -14.73
CA PRO A 55 -0.22 11.09 -14.84
C PRO A 55 0.78 11.31 -13.70
N ILE A 56 0.88 12.55 -13.21
CA ILE A 56 1.80 12.92 -12.10
C ILE A 56 1.30 12.29 -10.79
N MET A 57 0.00 12.43 -10.51
CA MET A 57 -0.62 11.82 -9.34
C MET A 57 -0.48 10.28 -9.41
N PHE A 58 -0.73 9.67 -10.58
CA PHE A 58 -0.59 8.22 -10.76
C PHE A 58 0.84 7.77 -10.50
N GLY A 59 1.83 8.49 -11.04
CA GLY A 59 3.24 8.23 -10.79
C GLY A 59 3.61 8.32 -9.30
N ALA A 60 3.08 9.32 -8.58
CA ALA A 60 3.29 9.46 -7.15
C ALA A 60 2.68 8.31 -6.33
N VAL A 61 1.45 7.90 -6.67
CA VAL A 61 0.76 6.77 -6.01
C VAL A 61 1.49 5.45 -6.30
N PHE A 62 1.88 5.22 -7.56
CA PHE A 62 2.66 4.05 -7.95
C PHE A 62 3.98 3.94 -7.16
N LEU A 63 4.70 5.06 -7.04
CA LEU A 63 5.93 5.11 -6.25
C LEU A 63 5.67 4.82 -4.77
N MET A 64 4.61 5.38 -4.19
CA MET A 64 4.21 5.09 -2.81
C MET A 64 3.86 3.61 -2.60
N ASN A 65 3.15 2.99 -3.54
CA ASN A 65 2.81 1.57 -3.48
C ASN A 65 4.06 0.69 -3.51
N CYS A 66 5.09 1.05 -4.28
CA CYS A 66 6.40 0.38 -4.24
C CYS A 66 7.03 0.45 -2.83
N PHE A 67 7.00 1.63 -2.19
CA PHE A 67 7.52 1.78 -0.83
C PHE A 67 6.71 0.98 0.21
N PHE A 68 5.39 0.95 0.10
CA PHE A 68 4.55 0.14 0.99
C PHE A 68 4.75 -1.37 0.79
N ALA A 69 4.96 -1.80 -0.46
CA ALA A 69 5.30 -3.18 -0.78
C ALA A 69 6.64 -3.58 -0.13
N TYR A 70 7.64 -2.69 -0.22
CA TYR A 70 8.94 -2.90 0.41
C TYR A 70 8.83 -2.95 1.95
N ASP A 71 8.09 -2.03 2.57
CA ASP A 71 7.85 -2.04 4.02
C ASP A 71 7.13 -3.33 4.47
N GLY A 72 6.08 -3.76 3.75
CA GLY A 72 5.36 -4.99 4.06
C GLY A 72 6.24 -6.25 3.91
N PHE A 73 7.08 -6.29 2.88
CA PHE A 73 8.02 -7.38 2.63
C PHE A 73 9.12 -7.46 3.70
N THR A 74 9.74 -6.32 4.04
CA THR A 74 10.81 -6.26 5.04
C THR A 74 10.29 -6.59 6.43
N GLU A 75 9.10 -6.11 6.80
CA GLU A 75 8.45 -6.47 8.06
C GLU A 75 8.14 -7.98 8.13
N ALA A 76 7.62 -8.58 7.06
CA ALA A 76 7.34 -10.01 7.00
C ALA A 76 8.62 -10.87 7.14
N LYS A 77 9.72 -10.43 6.52
CA LYS A 77 11.04 -11.05 6.69
C LYS A 77 11.52 -10.94 8.13
N ALA A 78 11.44 -9.76 8.74
CA ALA A 78 11.86 -9.55 10.13
C ALA A 78 11.05 -10.39 11.13
N ILE A 79 9.75 -10.57 10.90
CA ILE A 79 8.90 -11.46 11.71
C ILE A 79 9.31 -12.93 11.54
N SER A 80 9.73 -13.33 10.35
CA SER A 80 10.14 -14.71 10.06
C SER A 80 11.54 -15.03 10.58
N ALA A 81 12.43 -14.04 10.69
CA ALA A 81 13.80 -14.21 11.19
C ALA A 81 13.94 -14.12 12.73
N ASN A 82 13.01 -13.43 13.42
CA ASN A 82 12.98 -13.32 14.88
C ASN A 82 12.25 -14.48 15.58
N LYS A 83 12.12 -15.63 14.91
CA LYS A 83 11.46 -16.83 15.43
C LYS A 83 12.33 -18.06 15.25
#